data_AF-A0A327X8Q7-F1
#
_entry.id   AF-A0A327X8Q7-F1
#
_cell.length_a   1.000
_cell.length_b   1.000
_cell.length_c   1.000
_cell.angle_alpha   90.00
_cell.angle_beta   90.00
_cell.angle_gamma   90.00
#
_symmetry.space_group_name_H-M   'P 1'
#
loop_
_entity.id
_entity.type
_entity.pdbx_description
1 polymer ?
#
loop_
_entity_poly.entity_id
_entity_poly.type
_entity_poly.pdbx_seq_one_letter_code
_entity_poly.pdbx_strand_id
1 'polypeptide(L)'
;MSEPNDKMLHDWVRQTLDAHRPDYDPAGWEQLRPRLCRRRFRPWPILALIVFLVGSLLMWLGRNTVPNHPVGISPSLRLPKNNVSLPSQTEGFPGSIHQNTVSTSLPKKTEVPSRNTELYNDELRPPMSFREKYMESRSVLPPADWWKKTAVLPIRVAPVPEIRIQQQMLSGLFGTDSTTYRVLTRNSQTWPNAVVVCDFTTSMTPYSTQLYAWLKKNAQNSAIKGTVLFTDCDSLGRETRAGGPAGQLFATTERDPARALPTFLAAYRNTLHNANEAENDIEALLFAQNRFPNADHLILIADIDNPVKDMALLNQITKPVHVVLCGRDWDSTQAFHPDFYTIARRTKGSLHTLEDDIDPAQLHSRTWLQVGNHYYRYHRGKDRFVLTRFRHRPKRLAGLFWW
;
A
#
# COMPACT_ATOMS: atom_id res chain seq x y z
N MET A 1 40.05 -29.63 -38.80
CA MET A 1 38.86 -30.25 -39.41
C MET A 1 37.66 -29.74 -38.64
N SER A 2 37.00 -28.72 -39.18
CA SER A 2 35.82 -28.09 -38.58
C SER A 2 34.58 -28.78 -39.15
N GLU A 3 33.89 -29.57 -38.34
CA GLU A 3 32.66 -30.27 -38.74
C GLU A 3 31.55 -29.25 -39.03
N PRO A 4 30.99 -29.22 -40.25
CA PRO A 4 30.04 -28.18 -40.66
C PRO A 4 28.57 -28.63 -40.61
N ASN A 5 28.13 -29.40 -39.61
CA ASN A 5 26.74 -29.93 -39.63
C ASN A 5 25.88 -29.85 -38.35
N ASP A 6 26.39 -29.32 -37.24
CA ASP A 6 25.59 -29.20 -36.01
C ASP A 6 24.62 -28.00 -36.00
N LYS A 7 24.78 -27.06 -36.95
CA LYS A 7 23.93 -25.86 -37.00
C LYS A 7 22.47 -26.19 -37.28
N MET A 8 22.21 -27.12 -38.21
CA MET A 8 20.84 -27.55 -38.52
C MET A 8 20.17 -28.23 -37.33
N LEU A 9 20.91 -29.07 -36.59
CA LEU A 9 20.39 -29.73 -35.40
C LEU A 9 20.09 -28.71 -34.29
N HIS A 10 21.00 -27.76 -34.06
CA HIS A 10 20.80 -26.71 -33.06
C HIS A 10 19.62 -25.78 -33.41
N ASP A 11 19.47 -25.41 -34.68
CA ASP A 11 18.39 -24.54 -35.13
C ASP A 11 17.03 -25.27 -35.09
N TRP A 12 17.01 -26.55 -35.43
CA TRP A 12 15.82 -27.41 -35.26
C TRP A 12 15.44 -27.58 -33.79
N VAL A 13 16.40 -27.85 -32.91
CA VAL A 13 16.16 -27.96 -31.46
C VAL A 13 15.64 -26.65 -30.88
N ARG A 14 16.18 -25.49 -31.30
CA ARG A 14 15.68 -24.17 -30.87
C ARG A 14 14.24 -23.94 -31.32
N GLN A 15 13.93 -24.15 -32.59
CA GLN A 15 12.56 -23.99 -33.11
C GLN A 15 11.57 -24.95 -32.43
N THR A 16 11.98 -26.19 -32.18
CA THR A 16 11.13 -27.19 -31.56
C THR A 16 10.91 -26.88 -30.08
N LEU A 17 11.92 -26.38 -29.34
CA LEU A 17 11.79 -25.98 -27.93
C LEU A 17 10.97 -24.70 -27.75
N ASP A 18 11.13 -23.71 -28.63
CA ASP A 18 10.36 -22.46 -28.56
C ASP A 18 8.86 -22.70 -28.83
N ALA A 19 8.54 -23.70 -29.66
CA ALA A 19 7.18 -24.14 -29.92
C ALA A 19 6.64 -25.16 -28.89
N HIS A 20 7.52 -25.85 -28.16
CA HIS A 20 7.11 -26.86 -27.19
C HIS A 20 6.70 -26.20 -25.87
N ARG A 21 5.40 -25.94 -25.74
CA ARG A 21 4.75 -25.65 -24.46
C ARG A 21 4.14 -26.94 -23.94
N PRO A 22 4.80 -27.69 -23.03
CA PRO A 22 4.16 -28.84 -22.43
C PRO A 22 2.92 -28.35 -21.68
N ASP A 23 1.79 -29.04 -21.87
CA ASP A 23 0.60 -28.78 -21.08
C ASP A 23 0.95 -28.92 -19.61
N TYR A 24 0.57 -27.91 -18.82
CA TYR A 24 0.81 -27.93 -17.39
C TYR A 24 -0.12 -28.98 -16.76
N ASP A 25 0.38 -30.21 -16.64
CA ASP A 25 -0.27 -31.28 -15.89
C ASP A 25 0.27 -31.32 -14.45
N PRO A 26 -0.47 -30.78 -13.46
CA PRO A 26 -0.07 -30.83 -12.07
C PRO A 26 0.00 -32.27 -11.52
N ALA A 27 -0.69 -33.25 -12.13
CA ALA A 27 -0.65 -34.64 -11.70
C ALA A 27 0.66 -35.35 -12.10
N GLY A 28 1.20 -35.06 -13.29
CA GLY A 28 2.50 -35.56 -13.73
C GLY A 28 3.66 -35.13 -12.82
N TRP A 29 3.56 -33.94 -12.23
CA TRP A 29 4.56 -33.43 -11.28
C TRP A 29 4.58 -34.18 -9.94
N GLU A 30 3.40 -34.53 -9.39
CA GLU A 30 3.31 -35.35 -8.17
C GLU A 30 3.92 -36.75 -8.39
N GLN A 31 3.82 -37.30 -9.60
CA GLN A 31 4.44 -38.60 -9.95
C GLN A 31 5.97 -38.53 -10.10
N LEU A 32 6.51 -37.41 -10.58
CA LEU A 32 7.95 -37.20 -10.75
C LEU A 32 8.68 -36.83 -9.44
N ARG A 33 7.96 -36.23 -8.49
CA ARG A 33 8.45 -35.77 -7.18
C ARG A 33 9.24 -36.84 -6.40
N PRO A 34 8.74 -38.07 -6.18
CA PRO A 34 9.50 -39.09 -5.44
C PRO A 34 10.75 -39.57 -6.18
N ARG A 35 10.75 -39.57 -7.53
CA ARG A 35 11.89 -40.02 -8.35
C ARG A 35 13.04 -39.02 -8.29
N LEU A 36 12.75 -37.72 -8.32
CA LEU A 36 13.75 -36.66 -8.24
C LEU A 36 14.37 -36.55 -6.85
N CYS A 37 13.56 -36.69 -5.78
CA CYS A 37 14.08 -36.77 -4.41
C CYS A 37 15.07 -37.93 -4.25
N ARG A 38 14.75 -39.14 -4.75
CA ARG A 38 15.68 -40.29 -4.67
C ARG A 38 17.00 -40.06 -5.40
N ARG A 39 17.01 -39.34 -6.53
CA ARG A 39 18.23 -39.05 -7.29
C ARG A 39 19.14 -38.04 -6.59
N ARG A 40 18.54 -37.03 -5.92
CA ARG A 40 19.26 -35.95 -5.22
C ARG A 40 19.87 -36.39 -3.87
N PHE A 41 19.24 -37.34 -3.19
CA PHE A 41 19.74 -37.88 -1.92
C PHE A 41 20.67 -39.10 -2.08
N ARG A 42 20.86 -39.61 -3.31
CA ARG A 42 21.73 -40.76 -3.58
C ARG A 42 23.22 -40.57 -3.25
N PRO A 43 23.84 -39.37 -3.32
CA PRO A 43 25.27 -39.21 -2.97
C PRO A 43 25.53 -38.92 -1.49
N TRP A 44 24.51 -38.54 -0.71
CA TRP A 44 24.66 -38.21 0.71
C TRP A 44 25.17 -39.36 1.60
N PRO A 45 24.72 -40.62 1.46
CA PRO A 45 25.26 -41.71 2.27
C PRO A 45 26.72 -42.02 1.93
N ILE A 46 27.14 -41.83 0.67
CA ILE A 46 28.53 -42.05 0.23
C ILE A 46 29.44 -40.96 0.81
N LEU A 47 29.02 -39.69 0.76
CA LEU A 47 29.77 -38.58 1.32
C LEU A 47 29.93 -38.71 2.85
N ALA A 48 28.88 -39.14 3.55
CA ALA A 48 28.92 -39.38 4.99
C ALA A 48 29.90 -40.51 5.37
N LEU A 49 29.93 -41.59 4.58
CA LEU A 49 30.87 -42.70 4.77
C LEU A 49 32.33 -42.24 4.59
N ILE A 50 32.61 -41.42 3.56
CA ILE A 50 33.96 -40.89 3.31
C ILE A 50 34.42 -40.01 4.47
N VAL A 51 33.56 -39.10 4.96
CA VAL A 51 33.89 -38.23 6.10
C VAL A 51 34.17 -39.06 7.36
N PHE A 52 33.38 -40.11 7.61
CA PHE A 52 33.58 -40.99 8.75
C PHE A 52 34.91 -41.76 8.65
N LEU A 53 35.24 -42.31 7.48
CA LEU A 53 36.50 -43.03 7.26
C LEU A 53 37.72 -42.11 7.43
N VAL A 54 37.70 -40.91 6.83
CA VAL A 54 38.79 -39.94 6.97
C VAL A 54 38.94 -39.48 8.42
N GLY A 55 37.84 -39.19 9.12
CA GLY A 55 37.86 -38.83 10.53
C GLY A 55 38.44 -39.93 11.41
N SER A 56 38.07 -41.19 11.16
CA SER A 56 38.59 -42.34 11.90
C SER A 56 40.09 -42.56 11.66
N LEU A 57 40.57 -42.35 10.44
CA LEU A 57 41.98 -42.47 10.08
C LEU A 57 42.84 -41.40 10.76
N LEU A 58 42.37 -40.15 10.77
CA LEU A 58 43.04 -39.04 11.46
C LEU A 58 43.10 -39.27 12.97
N MET A 59 42.04 -39.78 13.57
CA MET A 59 41.98 -40.09 15.00
C MET A 59 42.90 -41.27 15.37
N TRP A 60 43.05 -42.25 14.49
CA TRP A 60 44.00 -43.36 14.64
C TRP A 60 45.46 -42.88 14.56
N LEU A 61 45.79 -42.03 13.57
CA LEU A 61 47.11 -41.45 13.42
C LEU A 61 47.50 -40.56 14.62
N GLY A 62 46.57 -39.79 15.18
CA GLY A 62 46.82 -38.94 16.35
C GLY A 62 47.02 -39.71 17.66
N ARG A 63 46.56 -40.95 17.76
CA ARG A 63 46.76 -41.80 18.96
C ARG A 63 48.12 -42.51 18.98
N ASN A 64 48.75 -42.72 17.82
CA ASN A 64 49.99 -43.47 17.70
C ASN A 64 51.27 -42.60 17.76
N THR A 65 51.14 -41.30 18.05
CA THR A 65 52.27 -40.35 18.03
C THR A 65 52.64 -39.78 19.40
N VAL A 66 52.32 -40.45 20.51
CA VAL A 66 52.80 -40.04 21.84
C VAL A 66 54.11 -40.77 22.17
N PRO A 67 55.29 -40.11 22.19
CA PRO A 67 56.49 -40.69 22.77
C PRO A 67 56.39 -40.64 24.29
N ASN A 68 56.62 -41.79 24.94
CA ASN A 68 56.76 -41.89 26.38
C ASN A 68 58.02 -41.15 26.84
N HIS A 69 57.88 -40.11 27.66
CA HIS A 69 58.98 -39.60 28.48
C HIS A 69 58.81 -40.07 29.94
N PRO A 70 59.83 -40.71 30.54
CA PRO A 70 59.74 -41.23 31.91
C PRO A 70 59.95 -40.14 32.96
N VAL A 71 59.23 -40.31 34.06
CA VAL A 71 59.21 -39.50 35.27
C VAL A 71 60.49 -39.70 36.08
N GLY A 72 61.19 -38.62 36.42
CA GLY A 72 62.28 -38.59 37.40
C GLY A 72 61.87 -37.88 38.68
N ILE A 73 61.88 -38.61 39.80
CA ILE A 73 61.56 -38.17 41.16
C ILE A 73 62.83 -37.63 41.84
N SER A 74 62.73 -36.54 42.60
CA SER A 74 63.56 -36.30 43.81
C SER A 74 62.88 -35.33 44.79
N PRO A 75 63.16 -35.43 46.11
CA PRO A 75 62.18 -35.17 47.15
C PRO A 75 62.39 -33.90 47.99
N SER A 76 61.27 -33.43 48.54
CA SER A 76 61.01 -32.74 49.83
C SER A 76 62.00 -31.71 50.40
N LEU A 77 61.46 -30.51 50.68
CA LEU A 77 61.70 -29.80 51.95
C LEU A 77 60.44 -28.98 52.32
N ARG A 78 60.07 -29.06 53.60
CA ARG A 78 58.83 -28.56 54.20
C ARG A 78 59.06 -27.21 54.91
N LEU A 79 58.06 -26.32 54.76
CA LEU A 79 57.50 -25.33 55.71
C LEU A 79 58.38 -24.11 56.13
N PRO A 80 57.80 -23.01 56.68
CA PRO A 80 56.38 -22.75 57.02
C PRO A 80 55.78 -21.40 56.56
N LYS A 81 54.46 -21.29 56.81
CA LYS A 81 53.57 -20.11 56.78
C LYS A 81 54.18 -18.85 57.42
N ASN A 82 53.77 -17.68 56.92
CA ASN A 82 53.42 -16.53 57.77
C ASN A 82 52.45 -15.56 57.08
N ASN A 83 51.39 -15.20 57.80
CA ASN A 83 50.51 -14.06 57.55
C ASN A 83 51.22 -12.78 57.99
N VAL A 84 51.23 -11.72 57.18
CA VAL A 84 51.37 -10.33 57.66
C VAL A 84 50.55 -9.39 56.77
N SER A 85 49.97 -8.41 57.44
CA SER A 85 48.96 -7.41 57.09
C SER A 85 49.50 -6.05 56.64
N LEU A 86 48.71 -5.33 55.82
CA LEU A 86 48.59 -3.84 55.66
C LEU A 86 49.82 -3.03 55.14
N PRO A 87 49.72 -1.72 54.81
CA PRO A 87 48.84 -1.00 53.87
C PRO A 87 49.58 0.09 53.04
N SER A 88 48.85 0.79 52.15
CA SER A 88 49.18 2.13 51.56
C SER A 88 50.40 2.17 50.59
N GLN A 89 50.41 2.90 49.47
CA GLN A 89 50.29 4.35 49.35
C GLN A 89 50.19 4.72 47.85
N THR A 90 49.24 5.62 47.55
CA THR A 90 49.36 6.84 46.70
C THR A 90 50.25 6.85 45.45
N GLU A 91 49.69 7.25 44.32
CA GLU A 91 49.85 8.55 43.60
C GLU A 91 48.92 8.44 42.36
N GLY A 92 48.25 9.45 41.80
CA GLY A 92 48.23 10.89 41.93
C GLY A 92 47.29 11.40 40.81
N PHE A 93 46.43 12.35 41.18
CA PHE A 93 45.49 13.17 40.37
C PHE A 93 46.19 13.97 39.23
N PRO A 94 45.54 14.89 38.45
CA PRO A 94 44.17 15.46 38.52
C PRO A 94 43.41 15.49 37.17
N GLY A 95 42.08 15.64 37.11
CA GLY A 95 41.26 16.87 37.35
C GLY A 95 40.68 17.31 35.98
N SER A 96 39.46 17.80 35.79
CA SER A 96 38.46 18.52 36.58
C SER A 96 37.06 18.16 36.03
N ILE A 97 36.03 17.76 36.81
CA ILE A 97 35.12 18.57 37.63
C ILE A 97 34.74 19.95 37.04
N HIS A 98 33.50 20.05 36.56
CA HIS A 98 32.59 21.10 37.02
C HIS A 98 31.17 20.53 37.16
N GLN A 99 30.71 20.45 38.40
CA GLN A 99 29.32 20.36 38.80
C GLN A 99 28.81 21.76 39.19
N ASN A 100 27.49 21.82 39.38
CA ASN A 100 26.63 22.83 40.01
C ASN A 100 25.88 23.67 38.97
N THR A 101 24.57 23.91 39.07
CA THR A 101 23.76 24.03 40.30
C THR A 101 22.27 23.85 39.97
N VAL A 102 21.55 23.25 40.92
CA VAL A 102 20.09 23.26 41.04
C VAL A 102 19.61 24.70 41.31
N SER A 103 18.51 25.12 40.69
CA SER A 103 17.65 26.19 41.21
C SER A 103 16.21 26.04 40.71
N THR A 104 15.38 25.58 41.63
CA THR A 104 13.92 25.69 41.73
C THR A 104 13.45 27.15 41.77
N SER A 105 12.45 27.52 40.96
CA SER A 105 11.46 28.56 41.29
C SER A 105 10.27 28.62 40.29
N LEU A 106 9.13 28.05 40.69
CA LEU A 106 7.79 28.68 40.58
C LEU A 106 7.54 29.35 41.95
N PRO A 107 6.67 30.38 42.13
CA PRO A 107 5.46 30.68 41.35
C PRO A 107 5.24 32.19 41.05
N LYS A 108 4.31 32.53 40.13
CA LYS A 108 3.50 33.74 40.32
C LYS A 108 2.10 33.64 39.73
N LYS A 109 1.18 33.83 40.67
CA LYS A 109 -0.27 33.92 40.60
C LYS A 109 -0.61 35.40 40.34
N THR A 110 -1.43 35.67 39.32
CA THR A 110 -2.11 36.96 39.11
C THR A 110 -3.46 36.61 38.49
N GLU A 111 -4.48 36.39 39.32
CA GLU A 111 -5.53 37.35 39.66
C GLU A 111 -6.53 37.59 38.53
N VAL A 112 -7.69 36.98 38.78
CA VAL A 112 -9.00 37.16 38.16
C VAL A 112 -9.54 38.54 38.54
N PRO A 113 -10.10 39.32 37.59
CA PRO A 113 -11.09 40.32 37.93
C PRO A 113 -12.48 39.69 37.85
N SER A 114 -13.10 39.65 39.01
CA SER A 114 -14.49 39.33 39.27
C SER A 114 -15.43 40.41 38.75
N ARG A 115 -16.65 39.95 38.40
CA ARG A 115 -17.94 40.65 38.54
C ARG A 115 -18.20 41.83 37.57
N ASN A 116 -19.14 41.61 36.65
CA ASN A 116 -20.40 42.34 36.72
C ASN A 116 -21.56 41.41 36.40
N THR A 117 -22.44 41.31 37.39
CA THR A 117 -23.72 40.62 37.36
C THR A 117 -24.74 41.69 36.97
N GLU A 118 -25.25 41.67 35.75
CA GLU A 118 -26.47 42.39 35.41
C GLU A 118 -27.63 41.40 35.41
N LEU A 119 -28.31 41.36 36.56
CA LEU A 119 -29.74 41.10 36.63
C LEU A 119 -30.43 42.22 35.84
N TYR A 120 -31.23 41.87 34.83
CA TYR A 120 -32.34 42.75 34.42
C TYR A 120 -33.55 41.93 34.00
N ASN A 121 -34.52 41.94 34.91
CA ASN A 121 -35.97 41.80 34.79
C ASN A 121 -36.57 41.11 33.57
N ASP A 122 -37.10 39.94 33.91
CA ASP A 122 -38.28 39.29 33.37
C ASP A 122 -39.49 40.24 33.47
N GLU A 123 -39.85 40.91 32.37
CA GLU A 123 -41.15 41.55 32.20
C GLU A 123 -41.98 40.77 31.18
N LEU A 124 -42.97 40.07 31.74
CA LEU A 124 -44.18 39.52 31.13
C LEU A 124 -44.69 40.38 29.95
N ARG A 125 -44.46 39.91 28.73
CA ARG A 125 -45.26 40.33 27.57
C ARG A 125 -46.58 39.55 27.59
N PRO A 126 -47.74 40.21 27.53
CA PRO A 126 -49.03 39.52 27.47
C PRO A 126 -49.17 38.77 26.14
N PRO A 127 -49.90 37.63 26.12
CA PRO A 127 -50.09 36.84 24.92
C PRO A 127 -50.91 37.65 23.90
N MET A 128 -50.35 37.86 22.71
CA MET A 128 -51.10 38.44 21.60
C MET A 128 -52.31 37.58 21.30
N SER A 129 -53.48 38.24 21.31
CA SER A 129 -54.78 37.67 20.97
C SER A 129 -54.73 37.03 19.60
N PHE A 130 -55.03 35.73 19.54
CA PHE A 130 -55.29 35.01 18.31
C PHE A 130 -56.62 35.51 17.73
N ARG A 131 -56.56 36.60 16.96
CA ARG A 131 -57.72 37.14 16.24
C ARG A 131 -57.74 36.48 14.87
N GLU A 132 -58.61 35.49 14.73
CA GLU A 132 -58.96 34.84 13.48
C GLU A 132 -59.32 35.88 12.42
N LYS A 133 -58.41 36.09 11.47
CA LYS A 133 -58.75 36.67 10.17
C LYS A 133 -58.77 35.53 9.18
N TYR A 134 -59.97 35.02 8.94
CA TYR A 134 -60.36 34.41 7.68
C TYR A 134 -59.90 35.33 6.53
N MET A 135 -58.77 35.00 5.91
CA MET A 135 -58.50 35.43 4.55
C MET A 135 -59.02 34.32 3.65
N GLU A 136 -60.13 34.63 2.98
CA GLU A 136 -60.58 33.96 1.78
C GLU A 136 -59.40 33.89 0.79
N SER A 137 -58.75 32.73 0.71
CA SER A 137 -57.90 32.42 -0.43
C SER A 137 -58.82 32.20 -1.63
N ARG A 138 -59.15 33.30 -2.33
CA ARG A 138 -59.66 33.23 -3.69
C ARG A 138 -58.67 32.41 -4.49
N SER A 139 -59.09 31.21 -4.91
CA SER A 139 -58.39 30.39 -5.87
C SER A 139 -58.30 31.16 -7.18
N VAL A 140 -57.22 31.92 -7.37
CA VAL A 140 -56.87 32.44 -8.68
C VAL A 140 -56.40 31.24 -9.48
N LEU A 141 -57.30 30.69 -10.30
CA LEU A 141 -56.90 29.76 -11.35
C LEU A 141 -55.81 30.45 -12.18
N PRO A 142 -54.66 29.80 -12.42
CA PRO A 142 -53.62 30.40 -13.25
C PRO A 142 -54.20 30.67 -14.65
N PRO A 143 -53.78 31.77 -15.32
CA PRO A 143 -54.26 32.09 -16.66
C PRO A 143 -54.09 30.89 -17.59
N ALA A 144 -55.09 30.62 -18.44
CA ALA A 144 -55.20 29.44 -19.30
C ALA A 144 -54.09 29.25 -20.36
N ASP A 145 -53.00 30.01 -20.28
CA ASP A 145 -51.85 30.00 -21.19
C ASP A 145 -50.54 29.54 -20.55
N TRP A 146 -50.53 29.18 -19.25
CA TRP A 146 -49.29 28.75 -18.56
C TRP A 146 -48.70 27.42 -19.08
N TRP A 147 -49.51 26.58 -19.74
CA TRP A 147 -49.05 25.34 -20.39
C TRP A 147 -48.41 25.56 -21.77
N LYS A 148 -48.54 26.75 -22.37
CA LYS A 148 -47.94 27.06 -23.69
C LYS A 148 -46.45 27.39 -23.62
N LYS A 149 -45.88 27.46 -22.41
CA LYS A 149 -44.43 27.45 -22.18
C LYS A 149 -44.08 26.22 -21.35
N THR A 150 -44.21 25.04 -21.95
CA THR A 150 -43.27 23.97 -21.60
C THR A 150 -41.88 24.55 -21.83
N ALA A 151 -41.21 24.96 -20.76
CA ALA A 151 -39.78 25.14 -20.76
C ALA A 151 -39.21 23.77 -21.13
N VAL A 152 -38.99 23.54 -22.43
CA VAL A 152 -38.22 22.41 -22.92
C VAL A 152 -36.83 22.70 -22.39
N LEU A 153 -36.53 22.18 -21.20
CA LEU A 153 -35.14 22.09 -20.74
C LEU A 153 -34.39 21.44 -21.89
N PRO A 154 -33.35 22.09 -22.44
CA PRO A 154 -32.67 21.55 -23.60
C PRO A 154 -32.24 20.12 -23.26
N ILE A 155 -32.72 19.15 -24.03
CA ILE A 155 -32.33 17.75 -23.89
C ILE A 155 -30.83 17.74 -24.16
N ARG A 156 -30.03 17.65 -23.11
CA ARG A 156 -28.60 17.48 -23.27
C ARG A 156 -28.37 16.08 -23.84
N VAL A 157 -28.01 16.01 -25.11
CA VAL A 157 -27.50 14.78 -25.71
C VAL A 157 -26.08 14.60 -25.17
N ALA A 158 -25.87 13.57 -24.33
CA ALA A 158 -24.55 13.24 -23.82
C ALA A 158 -23.64 12.83 -24.99
N PRO A 159 -22.34 13.21 -24.97
CA PRO A 159 -21.40 12.77 -26.00
C PRO A 159 -21.21 11.25 -25.92
N VAL A 160 -20.89 10.61 -27.05
CA VAL A 160 -20.75 9.14 -27.16
C VAL A 160 -19.84 8.53 -26.08
N PRO A 161 -18.68 9.10 -25.73
CA PRO A 161 -17.83 8.56 -24.65
C PRO A 161 -18.53 8.53 -23.28
N GLU A 162 -19.30 9.57 -22.95
CA GLU A 162 -20.07 9.64 -21.70
C GLU A 162 -21.17 8.57 -21.67
N ILE A 163 -21.85 8.34 -22.80
CA ILE A 163 -22.86 7.28 -22.91
C ILE A 163 -22.21 5.90 -22.67
N ARG A 164 -21.02 5.64 -23.22
CA ARG A 164 -20.34 4.34 -23.04
C ARG A 164 -19.95 4.10 -21.59
N ILE A 165 -19.32 5.06 -20.92
CA ILE A 165 -18.95 4.88 -19.52
C ILE A 165 -20.17 4.73 -18.63
N GLN A 166 -21.25 5.49 -18.89
CA GLN A 166 -22.51 5.36 -18.18
C GLN A 166 -23.11 3.95 -18.35
N GLN A 167 -23.16 3.43 -19.58
CA GLN A 167 -23.62 2.07 -19.84
C GLN A 167 -22.75 1.02 -19.14
N GLN A 168 -21.43 1.18 -19.16
CA GLN A 168 -20.50 0.28 -18.48
C GLN A 168 -20.74 0.27 -16.97
N MET A 169 -20.83 1.43 -16.32
CA MET A 169 -21.15 1.57 -14.90
C MET A 169 -22.49 0.92 -14.54
N LEU A 170 -23.53 1.19 -15.34
CA LEU A 170 -24.87 0.66 -15.10
C LEU A 170 -24.93 -0.87 -15.27
N SER A 171 -24.27 -1.41 -16.29
CA SER A 171 -24.17 -2.85 -16.52
C SER A 171 -23.40 -3.56 -15.40
N GLY A 172 -22.40 -2.89 -14.82
CA GLY A 172 -21.47 -3.49 -13.85
C GLY A 172 -20.51 -4.50 -14.49
N LEU A 173 -20.47 -4.59 -15.82
CA LEU A 173 -19.51 -5.37 -16.56
C LEU A 173 -18.22 -4.58 -16.71
N PHE A 174 -17.10 -5.21 -16.41
CA PHE A 174 -15.76 -4.69 -16.63
C PHE A 174 -14.93 -5.75 -17.35
N GLY A 175 -13.79 -5.34 -17.91
CA GLY A 175 -12.96 -6.18 -18.76
C GLY A 175 -12.27 -7.33 -18.04
N THR A 176 -11.19 -7.84 -18.62
CA THR A 176 -10.40 -8.95 -18.05
C THR A 176 -9.66 -8.56 -16.77
N ASP A 177 -9.31 -7.28 -16.62
CA ASP A 177 -8.75 -6.77 -15.39
C ASP A 177 -9.84 -6.66 -14.31
N SER A 178 -9.47 -6.99 -13.07
CA SER A 178 -10.35 -6.94 -11.90
C SER A 178 -9.63 -6.42 -10.65
N THR A 179 -8.58 -5.63 -10.84
CA THR A 179 -7.68 -5.15 -9.77
C THR A 179 -8.42 -4.44 -8.66
N THR A 180 -9.07 -3.31 -8.97
CA THR A 180 -9.84 -2.53 -8.00
C THR A 180 -10.91 -3.38 -7.34
N TYR A 181 -11.67 -4.14 -8.14
CA TYR A 181 -12.77 -4.94 -7.64
C TYR A 181 -12.28 -6.03 -6.66
N ARG A 182 -11.22 -6.76 -7.00
CA ARG A 182 -10.69 -7.87 -6.18
C ARG A 182 -9.99 -7.38 -4.93
N VAL A 183 -9.21 -6.31 -5.03
CA VAL A 183 -8.50 -5.72 -3.88
C VAL A 183 -9.50 -5.20 -2.85
N LEU A 184 -10.51 -4.43 -3.27
CA LEU A 184 -11.57 -3.97 -2.37
C LEU A 184 -12.36 -5.14 -1.77
N THR A 185 -12.68 -6.16 -2.57
CA THR A 185 -13.42 -7.34 -2.10
C THR A 185 -12.65 -8.09 -1.01
N ARG A 186 -11.34 -8.29 -1.17
CA ARG A 186 -10.55 -9.07 -0.20
C ARG A 186 -10.11 -8.28 1.04
N ASN A 187 -10.01 -6.95 0.96
CA ASN A 187 -9.45 -6.12 2.03
C ASN A 187 -10.44 -5.15 2.71
N SER A 188 -11.64 -4.89 2.15
CA SER A 188 -12.54 -3.86 2.71
C SER A 188 -12.94 -4.09 4.17
N GLN A 189 -12.94 -5.35 4.65
CA GLN A 189 -13.20 -5.66 6.06
C GLN A 189 -12.04 -5.29 6.99
N THR A 190 -10.80 -5.26 6.50
CA THR A 190 -9.63 -4.85 7.28
C THR A 190 -9.41 -3.34 7.28
N TRP A 191 -10.21 -2.59 6.51
CA TRP A 191 -10.21 -1.14 6.42
C TRP A 191 -11.56 -0.57 6.87
N PRO A 192 -11.92 -0.71 8.17
CA PRO A 192 -13.18 -0.19 8.67
C PRO A 192 -13.21 1.35 8.56
N ASN A 193 -14.41 1.92 8.37
CA ASN A 193 -14.58 3.37 8.26
C ASN A 193 -13.65 4.05 7.23
N ALA A 194 -13.34 3.38 6.12
CA ALA A 194 -12.47 3.90 5.09
C ALA A 194 -13.20 4.87 4.13
N VAL A 195 -12.41 5.73 3.48
CA VAL A 195 -12.84 6.53 2.32
C VAL A 195 -12.03 6.11 1.12
N VAL A 196 -12.73 5.85 0.01
CA VAL A 196 -12.07 5.56 -1.28
C VAL A 196 -11.71 6.88 -1.93
N VAL A 197 -10.46 7.03 -2.34
CA VAL A 197 -9.92 8.15 -3.12
C VAL A 197 -9.43 7.55 -4.42
N CYS A 198 -10.11 7.85 -5.52
CA CYS A 198 -9.90 7.19 -6.81
C CYS A 198 -9.42 8.19 -7.84
N ASP A 199 -8.30 7.87 -8.48
CA ASP A 199 -7.93 8.46 -9.74
C ASP A 199 -9.03 8.13 -10.76
N PHE A 200 -9.57 9.18 -11.35
CA PHE A 200 -10.67 9.14 -12.29
C PHE A 200 -10.29 9.73 -13.64
N THR A 201 -9.00 9.77 -13.98
CA THR A 201 -8.51 10.12 -15.31
C THR A 201 -8.96 9.12 -16.37
N THR A 202 -8.77 9.49 -17.64
CA THR A 202 -9.24 8.68 -18.77
C THR A 202 -8.58 7.30 -18.82
N SER A 203 -7.28 7.18 -18.52
CA SER A 203 -6.56 5.89 -18.43
C SER A 203 -7.13 4.99 -17.34
N MET A 204 -7.63 5.60 -16.26
CA MET A 204 -8.20 4.90 -15.11
C MET A 204 -9.64 4.41 -15.29
N THR A 205 -10.29 4.71 -16.42
CA THR A 205 -11.67 4.27 -16.73
C THR A 205 -11.93 2.77 -16.49
N PRO A 206 -11.05 1.82 -16.88
CA PRO A 206 -11.27 0.39 -16.63
C PRO A 206 -11.29 0.01 -15.15
N TYR A 207 -10.65 0.79 -14.28
CA TYR A 207 -10.51 0.53 -12.84
C TYR A 207 -11.53 1.32 -12.02
N SER A 208 -11.87 2.53 -12.45
CA SER A 208 -12.90 3.34 -11.81
C SER A 208 -14.31 2.80 -12.07
N THR A 209 -14.54 2.17 -13.23
CA THR A 209 -15.78 1.41 -13.48
C THR A 209 -15.88 0.14 -12.63
N GLN A 210 -14.75 -0.51 -12.30
CA GLN A 210 -14.70 -1.61 -11.34
C GLN A 210 -15.07 -1.15 -9.93
N LEU A 211 -14.61 0.04 -9.50
CA LEU A 211 -15.03 0.64 -8.23
C LEU A 211 -16.56 0.80 -8.19
N TYR A 212 -17.16 1.35 -9.24
CA TYR A 212 -18.61 1.51 -9.32
C TYR A 212 -19.34 0.15 -9.26
N ALA A 213 -18.85 -0.86 -9.98
CA ALA A 213 -19.40 -2.21 -9.91
C ALA A 213 -19.27 -2.84 -8.52
N TRP A 214 -18.16 -2.58 -7.82
CA TRP A 214 -17.96 -3.00 -6.44
C TRP A 214 -18.96 -2.33 -5.50
N LEU A 215 -19.14 -1.00 -5.59
CA LEU A 215 -20.13 -0.25 -4.81
C LEU A 215 -21.54 -0.80 -5.00
N LYS A 216 -21.92 -1.14 -6.25
CA LYS A 216 -23.24 -1.73 -6.56
C LYS A 216 -23.48 -3.05 -5.85
N LYS A 217 -22.48 -3.91 -5.74
CA LYS A 217 -22.59 -5.19 -5.03
C LYS A 217 -22.42 -5.06 -3.51
N ASN A 218 -21.79 -3.98 -3.06
CA ASN A 218 -21.42 -3.75 -1.67
C ASN A 218 -22.09 -2.51 -1.07
N ALA A 219 -23.27 -2.10 -1.57
CA ALA A 219 -23.97 -0.91 -1.09
C ALA A 219 -24.32 -0.97 0.42
N GLN A 220 -24.43 -2.19 0.97
CA GLN A 220 -24.66 -2.43 2.40
C GLN A 220 -23.36 -2.53 3.22
N ASN A 221 -22.20 -2.50 2.57
CA ASN A 221 -20.91 -2.50 3.25
C ASN A 221 -20.73 -1.17 3.98
N SER A 222 -20.71 -1.22 5.31
CA SER A 222 -20.59 -0.06 6.18
C SER A 222 -19.14 0.40 6.37
N ALA A 223 -18.15 -0.37 5.89
CA ALA A 223 -16.74 -0.03 5.98
C ALA A 223 -16.43 1.22 5.15
N ILE A 224 -16.97 1.35 3.94
CA ILE A 224 -16.75 2.54 3.10
C ILE A 224 -17.75 3.65 3.46
N LYS A 225 -17.23 4.80 3.89
CA LYS A 225 -18.02 5.98 4.29
C LYS A 225 -18.30 6.96 3.16
N GLY A 226 -17.47 6.94 2.13
CA GLY A 226 -17.62 7.79 0.98
C GLY A 226 -16.55 7.53 -0.07
N THR A 227 -16.73 8.20 -1.20
CA THR A 227 -15.84 8.12 -2.35
C THR A 227 -15.48 9.54 -2.78
N VAL A 228 -14.20 9.76 -3.04
CA VAL A 228 -13.62 10.96 -3.65
C VAL A 228 -13.01 10.56 -4.99
N LEU A 229 -13.32 11.30 -6.03
CA LEU A 229 -12.82 11.13 -7.39
C LEU A 229 -11.99 12.37 -7.73
N PHE A 230 -10.75 12.18 -8.13
CA PHE A 230 -9.91 13.24 -8.67
C PHE A 230 -9.65 12.99 -10.15
N THR A 231 -9.50 14.06 -10.92
CA THR A 231 -9.52 14.00 -12.40
C THR A 231 -8.29 14.65 -13.02
N ASP A 232 -7.40 15.14 -12.15
CA ASP A 232 -6.25 15.98 -12.46
C ASP A 232 -6.54 17.30 -13.18
N CYS A 233 -7.81 17.66 -13.30
CA CYS A 233 -8.24 18.91 -13.90
C CYS A 233 -8.79 19.88 -12.85
N ASP A 234 -8.58 21.17 -13.05
CA ASP A 234 -9.15 22.26 -12.25
C ASP A 234 -10.67 22.40 -12.48
N SER A 235 -11.29 23.41 -11.85
CA SER A 235 -12.73 23.68 -11.97
C SER A 235 -13.18 24.15 -13.36
N LEU A 236 -12.24 24.51 -14.23
CA LEU A 236 -12.47 24.86 -15.63
C LEU A 236 -12.22 23.66 -16.56
N GLY A 237 -11.91 22.48 -16.00
CA GLY A 237 -11.59 21.27 -16.74
C GLY A 237 -10.21 21.30 -17.38
N ARG A 238 -9.29 22.16 -16.94
CA ARG A 238 -7.91 22.25 -17.46
C ARG A 238 -6.99 21.42 -16.60
N GLU A 239 -6.01 20.75 -17.21
CA GLU A 239 -4.97 20.02 -16.48
C GLU A 239 -4.34 20.87 -15.36
N THR A 240 -4.14 20.25 -14.20
CA THR A 240 -3.45 20.88 -13.07
C THR A 240 -1.95 20.72 -13.18
N ARG A 241 -1.20 21.66 -12.60
CA ARG A 241 0.26 21.69 -12.62
C ARG A 241 0.79 21.87 -11.21
N ALA A 242 2.02 21.43 -10.97
CA ALA A 242 2.70 21.66 -9.70
C ALA A 242 2.72 23.18 -9.37
N GLY A 243 2.19 23.54 -8.20
CA GLY A 243 2.05 24.94 -7.77
C GLY A 243 0.95 25.74 -8.46
N GLY A 244 0.13 25.10 -9.30
CA GLY A 244 -1.04 25.70 -9.95
C GLY A 244 -2.29 25.70 -9.06
N PRO A 245 -3.46 26.05 -9.64
CA PRO A 245 -4.75 25.90 -8.96
C PRO A 245 -5.01 24.45 -8.54
N ALA A 246 -5.71 24.28 -7.41
CA ALA A 246 -6.15 22.98 -6.95
C ALA A 246 -7.04 22.28 -7.97
N GLY A 247 -6.95 20.95 -8.02
CA GLY A 247 -7.82 20.13 -8.85
C GLY A 247 -9.26 20.16 -8.36
N GLN A 248 -10.19 20.03 -9.29
CA GLN A 248 -11.59 19.81 -8.98
C GLN A 248 -11.77 18.36 -8.51
N LEU A 249 -12.20 18.24 -7.25
CA LEU A 249 -12.50 16.97 -6.61
C LEU A 249 -14.00 16.76 -6.57
N PHE A 250 -14.43 15.51 -6.78
CA PHE A 250 -15.83 15.12 -6.75
C PHE A 250 -16.03 14.11 -5.63
N ALA A 251 -16.96 14.36 -4.72
CA ALA A 251 -17.17 13.49 -3.57
C ALA A 251 -18.64 13.11 -3.41
N THR A 252 -18.87 11.89 -2.94
CA THR A 252 -20.19 11.40 -2.60
C THR A 252 -20.15 10.49 -1.38
N THR A 253 -21.21 10.58 -0.57
CA THR A 253 -21.50 9.68 0.55
C THR A 253 -22.63 8.72 0.22
N GLU A 254 -23.21 8.83 -0.98
CA GLU A 254 -24.30 7.97 -1.43
C GLU A 254 -23.79 6.55 -1.62
N ARG A 255 -24.39 5.61 -0.91
CA ARG A 255 -24.10 4.17 -1.06
C ARG A 255 -24.91 3.53 -2.18
N ASP A 256 -26.03 4.14 -2.53
CA ASP A 256 -26.86 3.73 -3.65
C ASP A 256 -26.17 4.18 -4.95
N PRO A 257 -25.74 3.24 -5.82
CA PRO A 257 -25.06 3.58 -7.05
C PRO A 257 -25.88 4.53 -7.94
N ALA A 258 -27.21 4.37 -7.99
CA ALA A 258 -28.06 5.23 -8.81
C ALA A 258 -27.98 6.69 -8.38
N ARG A 259 -27.84 6.94 -7.07
CA ARG A 259 -27.66 8.28 -6.49
C ARG A 259 -26.22 8.78 -6.55
N ALA A 260 -25.23 7.88 -6.57
CA ALA A 260 -23.84 8.22 -6.78
C ALA A 260 -23.50 8.53 -8.25
N LEU A 261 -24.23 7.94 -9.22
CA LEU A 261 -23.95 8.06 -10.66
C LEU A 261 -23.78 9.50 -11.17
N PRO A 262 -24.61 10.49 -10.79
CA PRO A 262 -24.41 11.87 -11.21
C PRO A 262 -23.03 12.44 -10.83
N THR A 263 -22.50 12.08 -9.67
CA THR A 263 -21.15 12.48 -9.23
C THR A 263 -20.06 11.86 -10.11
N PHE A 264 -20.18 10.58 -10.44
CA PHE A 264 -19.25 9.89 -11.35
C PHE A 264 -19.29 10.48 -12.76
N LEU A 265 -20.48 10.79 -13.28
CA LEU A 265 -20.62 11.43 -14.59
C LEU A 265 -20.12 12.88 -14.59
N ALA A 266 -20.28 13.61 -13.48
CA ALA A 266 -19.70 14.94 -13.32
C ALA A 266 -18.17 14.89 -13.34
N ALA A 267 -17.57 13.94 -12.61
CA ALA A 267 -16.12 13.71 -12.62
C ALA A 267 -15.63 13.34 -14.03
N TYR A 268 -16.29 12.41 -14.71
CA TYR A 268 -15.92 12.01 -16.08
C TYR A 268 -15.88 13.18 -17.06
N ARG A 269 -16.83 14.12 -16.96
CA ARG A 269 -16.86 15.30 -17.84
C ARG A 269 -15.68 16.23 -17.60
N ASN A 270 -15.06 16.18 -16.43
CA ASN A 270 -13.91 17.01 -16.07
C ASN A 270 -12.58 16.48 -16.61
N THR A 271 -12.53 15.23 -17.11
CA THR A 271 -11.26 14.57 -17.51
C THR A 271 -10.90 14.77 -18.97
N LEU A 272 -11.75 15.43 -19.76
CA LEU A 272 -11.67 15.48 -21.22
C LEU A 272 -10.44 16.21 -21.76
N HIS A 273 -9.77 17.02 -20.94
CA HIS A 273 -8.61 17.82 -21.33
C HIS A 273 -7.37 17.58 -20.45
N ASN A 274 -7.25 16.38 -19.88
CA ASN A 274 -6.02 16.00 -19.18
C ASN A 274 -5.02 15.38 -20.17
N ALA A 275 -3.83 16.00 -20.31
CA ALA A 275 -2.70 15.48 -21.07
C ALA A 275 -1.43 15.33 -20.23
N ASN A 276 -1.50 15.65 -18.93
CA ASN A 276 -0.39 15.54 -18.01
C ASN A 276 -0.40 14.15 -17.36
N GLU A 277 0.76 13.52 -17.26
CA GLU A 277 0.92 12.21 -16.63
C GLU A 277 1.02 12.30 -15.10
N ALA A 278 1.43 13.46 -14.56
CA ALA A 278 1.65 13.61 -13.13
C ALA A 278 0.36 14.02 -12.40
N GLU A 279 -0.04 13.24 -11.40
CA GLU A 279 -1.38 13.30 -10.76
C GLU A 279 -1.37 14.03 -9.40
N ASN A 280 -2.52 14.55 -8.97
CA ASN A 280 -2.72 15.27 -7.70
C ASN A 280 -3.24 14.39 -6.53
N ASP A 281 -2.61 13.24 -6.31
CA ASP A 281 -3.04 12.24 -5.31
C ASP A 281 -3.07 12.77 -3.88
N ILE A 282 -2.06 13.55 -3.45
CA ILE A 282 -1.96 13.96 -2.04
C ILE A 282 -3.01 15.02 -1.71
N GLU A 283 -3.30 15.93 -2.63
CA GLU A 283 -4.39 16.90 -2.51
C GLU A 283 -5.74 16.18 -2.38
N ALA A 284 -5.98 15.14 -3.19
CA ALA A 284 -7.19 14.34 -3.10
C ALA A 284 -7.30 13.60 -1.75
N LEU A 285 -6.18 13.06 -1.24
CA LEU A 285 -6.12 12.42 0.07
C LEU A 285 -6.36 13.43 1.22
N LEU A 286 -5.80 14.63 1.14
CA LEU A 286 -6.02 15.69 2.13
C LEU A 286 -7.48 16.14 2.14
N PHE A 287 -8.07 16.31 0.96
CA PHE A 287 -9.48 16.61 0.83
C PHE A 287 -10.33 15.51 1.47
N ALA A 288 -10.04 14.23 1.20
CA ALA A 288 -10.75 13.11 1.80
C ALA A 288 -10.62 13.11 3.33
N GLN A 289 -9.41 13.31 3.86
CA GLN A 289 -9.15 13.42 5.29
C GLN A 289 -9.98 14.52 5.96
N ASN A 290 -10.06 15.69 5.33
CA ASN A 290 -10.78 16.86 5.86
C ASN A 290 -12.30 16.72 5.72
N ARG A 291 -12.77 16.19 4.58
CA ARG A 291 -14.20 16.00 4.30
C ARG A 291 -14.81 14.90 5.15
N PHE A 292 -14.01 13.90 5.52
CA PHE A 292 -14.41 12.73 6.31
C PHE A 292 -13.54 12.60 7.57
N PRO A 293 -13.74 13.48 8.56
CA PRO A 293 -12.91 13.49 9.77
C PRO A 293 -13.01 12.17 10.57
N ASN A 294 -14.15 11.50 10.51
CA ASN A 294 -14.41 10.24 11.20
C ASN A 294 -13.94 8.98 10.43
N ALA A 295 -13.29 9.14 9.27
CA ALA A 295 -12.70 8.01 8.56
C ALA A 295 -11.43 7.52 9.28
N ASP A 296 -11.25 6.22 9.42
CA ASP A 296 -10.04 5.67 10.05
C ASP A 296 -8.93 5.41 9.02
N HIS A 297 -9.33 5.14 7.78
CA HIS A 297 -8.44 4.75 6.69
C HIS A 297 -8.76 5.52 5.40
N LEU A 298 -7.75 5.71 4.56
CA LEU A 298 -7.89 6.19 3.19
C LEU A 298 -7.45 5.08 2.24
N ILE A 299 -8.20 4.86 1.16
CA ILE A 299 -7.85 3.89 0.11
C ILE A 299 -7.56 4.67 -1.16
N LEU A 300 -6.31 4.78 -1.56
CA LEU A 300 -5.92 5.42 -2.82
C LEU A 300 -5.97 4.39 -3.95
N ILE A 301 -6.74 4.62 -5.01
CA ILE A 301 -6.72 3.81 -6.23
C ILE A 301 -6.06 4.68 -7.31
N ALA A 302 -4.91 4.25 -7.81
CA ALA A 302 -4.08 5.06 -8.71
C ALA A 302 -3.47 4.23 -9.85
N ASP A 303 -3.12 4.90 -10.94
CA ASP A 303 -2.33 4.30 -12.03
C ASP A 303 -0.91 3.98 -11.55
N ILE A 304 -0.41 2.80 -11.90
CA ILE A 304 0.83 2.23 -11.37
C ILE A 304 2.08 2.96 -11.85
N ASP A 305 1.99 3.60 -13.03
CA ASP A 305 3.12 4.21 -13.74
C ASP A 305 3.21 5.72 -13.52
N ASN A 306 2.12 6.37 -13.08
CA ASN A 306 2.06 7.84 -13.03
C ASN A 306 2.80 8.42 -11.81
N PRO A 307 3.56 9.52 -11.99
CA PRO A 307 4.21 10.23 -10.89
C PRO A 307 3.21 11.06 -10.07
N VAL A 308 3.50 11.26 -8.78
CA VAL A 308 2.66 12.06 -7.87
C VAL A 308 3.25 13.47 -7.74
N LYS A 309 2.56 14.51 -8.23
CA LYS A 309 3.15 15.86 -8.34
C LYS A 309 3.16 16.67 -7.06
N ASP A 310 2.41 16.24 -6.05
CA ASP A 310 2.15 16.97 -4.81
C ASP A 310 2.67 16.24 -3.56
N MET A 311 3.69 15.37 -3.72
CA MET A 311 4.38 14.65 -2.64
C MET A 311 4.92 15.55 -1.52
N ALA A 312 5.16 16.84 -1.79
CA ALA A 312 5.54 17.83 -0.79
C ALA A 312 4.51 17.99 0.34
N LEU A 313 3.24 17.66 0.08
CA LEU A 313 2.12 17.76 1.02
C LEU A 313 1.94 16.50 1.89
N LEU A 314 2.68 15.41 1.62
CA LEU A 314 2.45 14.10 2.23
C LEU A 314 2.56 14.13 3.77
N ASN A 315 3.36 15.03 4.33
CA ASN A 315 3.51 15.19 5.78
C ASN A 315 2.23 15.67 6.49
N GLN A 316 1.23 16.16 5.75
CA GLN A 316 -0.06 16.59 6.29
C GLN A 316 -1.09 15.45 6.37
N ILE A 317 -0.80 14.30 5.75
CA ILE A 317 -1.64 13.11 5.86
C ILE A 317 -1.36 12.40 7.19
N THR A 318 -2.40 12.27 7.99
CA THR A 318 -2.34 11.67 9.35
C THR A 318 -2.96 10.28 9.42
N LYS A 319 -3.76 9.91 8.41
CA LYS A 319 -4.49 8.64 8.34
C LYS A 319 -3.71 7.61 7.52
N PRO A 320 -3.77 6.31 7.85
CA PRO A 320 -3.25 5.24 7.01
C PRO A 320 -3.79 5.29 5.58
N VAL A 321 -2.89 5.25 4.61
CA VAL A 321 -3.23 5.21 3.18
C VAL A 321 -2.91 3.83 2.59
N HIS A 322 -3.96 3.12 2.19
CA HIS A 322 -3.87 1.85 1.49
C HIS A 322 -3.91 2.09 -0.01
N VAL A 323 -2.78 1.88 -0.69
CA VAL A 323 -2.62 2.19 -2.10
C VAL A 323 -2.90 0.96 -2.95
N VAL A 324 -3.88 1.05 -3.84
CA VAL A 324 -4.29 0.06 -4.83
C VAL A 324 -3.73 0.50 -6.17
N LEU A 325 -2.76 -0.26 -6.67
CA LEU A 325 -2.05 0.03 -7.91
C LEU A 325 -2.76 -0.66 -9.08
N CYS A 326 -3.19 0.14 -10.03
CA CYS A 326 -3.90 -0.29 -11.23
C CYS A 326 -3.04 -0.02 -12.46
N GLY A 327 -3.08 -0.89 -13.47
CA GLY A 327 -2.24 -0.72 -14.65
C GLY A 327 -1.58 -2.02 -15.07
N ARG A 328 -1.04 -2.04 -16.28
CA ARG A 328 -0.21 -3.17 -16.75
C ARG A 328 1.24 -2.75 -16.77
N ASP A 329 2.06 -3.55 -16.12
CA ASP A 329 3.51 -3.53 -16.28
C ASP A 329 3.88 -4.17 -17.63
N TRP A 330 3.99 -3.36 -18.68
CA TRP A 330 4.27 -3.87 -20.03
C TRP A 330 5.75 -4.15 -20.27
N ASP A 331 6.67 -3.47 -19.57
CA ASP A 331 8.13 -3.67 -19.68
C ASP A 331 8.92 -2.82 -18.66
N SER A 332 8.51 -2.77 -17.39
CA SER A 332 9.19 -1.91 -16.40
C SER A 332 10.31 -2.63 -15.63
N THR A 333 11.41 -1.91 -15.40
CA THR A 333 12.45 -2.37 -14.46
C THR A 333 12.04 -2.19 -12.99
N GLN A 334 10.95 -1.46 -12.75
CA GLN A 334 10.40 -1.15 -11.44
C GLN A 334 8.95 -1.65 -11.37
N ALA A 335 8.53 -2.12 -10.19
CA ALA A 335 7.20 -2.67 -10.03
C ALA A 335 6.08 -1.64 -10.22
N PHE A 336 6.36 -0.38 -9.86
CA PHE A 336 5.42 0.75 -9.80
C PHE A 336 6.20 2.04 -9.49
N HIS A 337 5.55 3.20 -9.63
CA HIS A 337 6.16 4.48 -9.28
C HIS A 337 6.54 4.57 -7.78
N PRO A 338 7.79 4.89 -7.39
CA PRO A 338 8.26 4.83 -5.99
C PRO A 338 7.46 5.66 -4.97
N ASP A 339 6.77 6.70 -5.43
CA ASP A 339 5.96 7.57 -4.58
C ASP A 339 4.84 6.80 -3.88
N PHE A 340 4.19 5.85 -4.55
CA PHE A 340 3.11 5.06 -3.95
C PHE A 340 3.56 4.23 -2.75
N TYR A 341 4.76 3.63 -2.84
CA TYR A 341 5.36 2.95 -1.70
C TYR A 341 5.76 3.93 -0.59
N THR A 342 6.23 5.12 -0.96
CA THR A 342 6.53 6.18 0.02
C THR A 342 5.28 6.65 0.75
N ILE A 343 4.16 6.83 0.05
CA ILE A 343 2.84 7.18 0.60
C ILE A 343 2.39 6.11 1.58
N ALA A 344 2.30 4.85 1.14
CA ALA A 344 1.84 3.75 1.99
C ALA A 344 2.72 3.61 3.25
N ARG A 345 4.04 3.68 3.11
CA ARG A 345 4.96 3.54 4.24
C ARG A 345 4.87 4.71 5.21
N ARG A 346 4.94 5.95 4.74
CA ARG A 346 4.96 7.14 5.63
C ARG A 346 3.64 7.32 6.38
N THR A 347 2.54 6.91 5.77
CA THR A 347 1.21 6.97 6.38
C THR A 347 0.88 5.73 7.21
N LYS A 348 1.76 4.71 7.26
CA LYS A 348 1.53 3.42 7.95
C LYS A 348 0.32 2.65 7.38
N GLY A 349 0.05 2.82 6.09
CA GLY A 349 -0.90 2.01 5.36
C GLY A 349 -0.23 0.82 4.66
N SER A 350 -0.78 0.39 3.52
CA SER A 350 -0.32 -0.80 2.79
C SER A 350 -0.40 -0.61 1.27
N LEU A 351 0.21 -1.52 0.52
CA LEU A 351 0.30 -1.48 -0.94
C LEU A 351 -0.33 -2.74 -1.53
N HIS A 352 -1.11 -2.59 -2.59
CA HIS A 352 -1.94 -3.66 -3.15
C HIS A 352 -1.85 -3.69 -4.66
N THR A 353 -1.60 -4.87 -5.21
CA THR A 353 -1.70 -5.18 -6.63
C THR A 353 -2.83 -6.17 -6.84
N LEU A 354 -3.10 -6.55 -8.10
CA LEU A 354 -4.05 -7.62 -8.39
C LEU A 354 -3.69 -8.92 -7.66
N GLU A 355 -2.40 -9.23 -7.54
CA GLU A 355 -1.90 -10.51 -7.03
C GLU A 355 -1.53 -10.49 -5.54
N ASP A 356 -1.05 -9.37 -5.01
CA ASP A 356 -0.43 -9.32 -3.67
C ASP A 356 -0.90 -8.13 -2.83
N ASP A 357 -0.82 -8.33 -1.51
CA ASP A 357 -1.03 -7.30 -0.48
C ASP A 357 0.26 -7.19 0.35
N ILE A 358 0.77 -5.97 0.53
CA ILE A 358 2.05 -5.70 1.16
C ILE A 358 1.89 -4.67 2.26
N ASP A 359 2.34 -5.03 3.46
CA ASP A 359 2.57 -4.08 4.55
C ASP A 359 4.04 -3.61 4.51
N PRO A 360 4.31 -2.32 4.20
CA PRO A 360 5.65 -1.74 4.24
C PRO A 360 6.42 -1.97 5.55
N ALA A 361 5.73 -2.07 6.69
CA ALA A 361 6.36 -2.30 7.99
C ALA A 361 6.94 -3.72 8.13
N GLN A 362 6.45 -4.68 7.34
CA GLN A 362 6.86 -6.09 7.38
C GLN A 362 7.85 -6.44 6.26
N LEU A 363 8.33 -5.44 5.51
CA LEU A 363 9.25 -5.68 4.41
C LEU A 363 10.65 -6.07 4.87
N HIS A 364 11.17 -7.11 4.21
CA HIS A 364 12.56 -7.54 4.34
C HIS A 364 13.13 -7.87 2.97
N SER A 365 14.45 -8.00 2.83
CA SER A 365 15.13 -8.23 1.53
C SER A 365 14.72 -9.53 0.80
N ARG A 366 13.83 -10.33 1.39
CA ARG A 366 13.27 -11.57 0.85
C ARG A 366 11.79 -11.45 0.52
N THR A 367 11.21 -10.26 0.62
CA THR A 367 9.82 -10.02 0.20
C THR A 367 9.77 -9.88 -1.30
N TRP A 368 8.79 -10.53 -1.91
CA TRP A 368 8.55 -10.48 -3.34
C TRP A 368 7.17 -9.90 -3.58
N LEU A 369 7.02 -9.26 -4.72
CA LEU A 369 5.76 -8.72 -5.20
C LEU A 369 5.53 -9.22 -6.62
N GLN A 370 4.33 -9.65 -6.92
CA GLN A 370 3.88 -9.92 -8.27
C GLN A 370 3.09 -8.72 -8.80
N VAL A 371 3.43 -8.30 -10.02
CA VAL A 371 2.69 -7.32 -10.80
C VAL A 371 2.47 -7.94 -12.17
N GLY A 372 1.22 -8.35 -12.45
CA GLY A 372 0.91 -9.10 -13.66
C GLY A 372 1.76 -10.37 -13.78
N ASN A 373 2.56 -10.46 -14.84
CA ASN A 373 3.39 -11.63 -15.13
C ASN A 373 4.83 -11.52 -14.59
N HIS A 374 5.18 -10.41 -13.96
CA HIS A 374 6.53 -10.16 -13.45
C HIS A 374 6.61 -10.30 -11.94
N TYR A 375 7.81 -10.66 -11.47
CA TYR A 375 8.13 -10.79 -10.06
C TYR A 375 9.23 -9.82 -9.69
N TYR A 376 9.02 -9.11 -8.60
CA TYR A 376 9.92 -8.11 -8.07
C TYR A 376 10.40 -8.51 -6.68
N ARG A 377 11.63 -8.14 -6.34
CA ARG A 377 12.19 -8.32 -4.99
C ARG A 377 12.40 -6.98 -4.32
N TYR A 378 11.99 -6.87 -3.06
CA TYR A 378 12.31 -5.69 -2.26
C TYR A 378 13.82 -5.59 -1.98
N HIS A 379 14.40 -4.43 -2.31
CA HIS A 379 15.81 -4.12 -2.11
C HIS A 379 15.97 -3.07 -1.00
N ARG A 380 16.19 -3.53 0.24
CA ARG A 380 16.26 -2.67 1.45
C ARG A 380 17.19 -1.44 1.31
N GLY A 381 18.38 -1.60 0.73
CA GLY A 381 19.33 -0.49 0.59
C GLY A 381 18.94 0.59 -0.44
N LYS A 382 17.96 0.30 -1.31
CA LYS A 382 17.42 1.25 -2.31
C LYS A 382 15.96 1.57 -2.05
N ASP A 383 15.38 0.94 -1.02
CA ASP A 383 14.01 1.11 -0.59
C ASP A 383 12.98 0.99 -1.71
N ARG A 384 13.19 0.04 -2.63
CA ARG A 384 12.36 -0.16 -3.81
C ARG A 384 12.30 -1.63 -4.23
N PHE A 385 11.31 -1.94 -5.06
CA PHE A 385 11.17 -3.24 -5.71
C PHE A 385 11.98 -3.28 -7.01
N VAL A 386 12.74 -4.35 -7.22
CA VAL A 386 13.61 -4.52 -8.39
C VAL A 386 13.20 -5.78 -9.14
N LEU A 387 13.09 -5.66 -10.46
CA LEU A 387 12.72 -6.77 -11.34
C LEU A 387 13.63 -7.99 -11.14
N THR A 388 13.04 -9.17 -11.23
CA THR A 388 13.72 -10.45 -11.05
C THR A 388 13.57 -11.28 -12.31
N ARG A 389 14.43 -12.30 -12.47
CA ARG A 389 14.34 -13.24 -13.60
C ARG A 389 13.33 -14.37 -13.37
N PHE A 390 12.52 -14.28 -12.32
CA PHE A 390 11.62 -15.36 -11.94
C PHE A 390 10.42 -15.40 -12.89
N ARG A 391 10.05 -16.61 -13.30
CA ARG A 391 8.84 -16.88 -14.10
C ARG A 391 7.66 -17.32 -13.22
N HIS A 392 7.93 -17.74 -12.00
CA HIS A 392 6.95 -18.26 -11.05
C HIS A 392 7.25 -17.75 -9.63
N ARG A 393 6.22 -17.73 -8.78
CA ARG A 393 6.36 -17.31 -7.38
C ARG A 393 7.38 -18.20 -6.66
N PRO A 394 8.47 -17.63 -6.12
CA PRO A 394 9.50 -18.42 -5.45
C PRO A 394 8.92 -19.12 -4.22
N LYS A 395 8.88 -20.45 -4.22
CA LYS A 395 8.46 -21.25 -3.07
C LYS A 395 9.68 -21.60 -2.21
N ARG A 396 9.50 -21.55 -0.89
CA ARG A 396 10.51 -21.99 0.08
C ARG A 396 10.33 -23.46 0.40
N LEU A 397 11.42 -24.22 0.34
CA LEU A 397 11.49 -25.55 0.92
C LEU A 397 12.80 -25.67 1.72
N ALA A 398 12.68 -25.79 3.04
CA ALA A 398 13.81 -25.92 3.98
C ALA A 398 14.89 -24.82 3.85
N GLY A 399 14.47 -23.55 3.70
CA GLY A 399 15.40 -22.40 3.67
C GLY A 399 16.14 -22.18 2.35
N LEU A 400 16.04 -23.12 1.40
CA LEU A 400 16.49 -22.96 0.02
C LEU A 400 15.31 -22.68 -0.92
N PHE A 401 15.56 -21.85 -1.92
CA PHE A 401 14.61 -21.62 -3.00
C PHE A 401 14.55 -22.89 -3.86
N TRP A 402 13.34 -23.38 -4.08
CA TRP A 402 13.08 -24.42 -5.07
C TRP A 402 12.42 -23.75 -6.28
N TRP A 403 12.97 -24.07 -7.46
CA TRP A 403 12.63 -23.51 -8.76
C TRP A 403 11.32 -24.05 -9.29
#